data_AF-A0A3S2CF04-F1
#
_entry.id   AF-A0A3S2CF04-F1
#
_cell.length_a   1.000
_cell.length_b   1.000
_cell.length_c   1.000
_cell.angle_alpha   90.00
_cell.angle_beta   90.00
_cell.angle_gamma   90.00
#
_symmetry.space_group_name_H-M   'P 1'
#
loop_
_entity.id
_entity.type
_entity.pdbx_description
1 polymer ?
#
loop_
_entity_poly.entity_id
_entity_poly.type
_entity_poly.pdbx_seq_one_letter_code
_entity_poly.pdbx_strand_id
1 'polypeptide(L)'
;EGVYRRNDPRYQGENYDANVEAAAKVRDIATARRVKPGQIALAWLLAKGNGFGLDIVPIPGTKRIRHLEENVAAASLMLDATEMAALDEALAPGKISGPRYTERAMAMVDR
;
A
#
# COMPACT_ATOMS: atom_id res chain seq x y z
N GLU A 1 8.82 -8.18 17.07
CA GLU A 1 7.82 -7.64 16.11
C GLU A 1 7.58 -8.52 14.86
N GLY A 2 7.92 -9.83 14.84
CA GLY A 2 7.88 -10.64 13.59
C GLY A 2 6.75 -11.68 13.42
N VAL A 3 5.93 -11.94 14.45
CA VAL A 3 5.06 -13.14 14.47
C VAL A 3 3.88 -13.03 13.50
N TYR A 4 3.30 -11.84 13.32
CA TYR A 4 2.13 -11.67 12.46
C TYR A 4 2.45 -11.85 10.98
N ARG A 5 3.50 -11.18 10.45
CA ARG A 5 3.89 -11.32 9.04
C ARG A 5 4.34 -12.74 8.71
N ARG A 6 4.98 -13.43 9.66
CA ARG A 6 5.43 -14.82 9.48
C ARG A 6 4.27 -15.77 9.17
N ASN A 7 3.06 -15.47 9.62
CA ASN A 7 1.88 -16.31 9.40
C ASN A 7 0.86 -15.67 8.44
N ASP A 8 1.12 -14.47 7.90
CA ASP A 8 0.23 -13.82 6.93
C ASP A 8 0.39 -14.50 5.57
N PRO A 9 -0.69 -15.06 4.97
CA PRO A 9 -0.63 -15.79 3.71
C PRO A 9 -0.05 -14.99 2.53
N ARG A 10 -0.17 -13.66 2.56
CA ARG A 10 0.36 -12.76 1.51
C ARG A 10 1.88 -12.62 1.55
N TYR A 11 2.51 -13.06 2.64
CA TYR A 11 3.96 -13.02 2.85
C TYR A 11 4.61 -14.41 2.79
N GLN A 12 3.93 -15.41 2.21
CA GLN A 12 4.43 -16.79 2.09
C GLN A 12 4.70 -17.19 0.64
N GLY A 13 5.85 -17.83 0.39
CA GLY A 13 6.16 -18.50 -0.89
C GLY A 13 5.80 -17.67 -2.12
N GLU A 14 5.13 -18.31 -3.08
CA GLU A 14 4.72 -17.68 -4.35
C GLU A 14 3.81 -16.46 -4.17
N ASN A 15 3.01 -16.39 -3.09
CA ASN A 15 2.21 -15.20 -2.82
C ASN A 15 3.09 -13.99 -2.51
N TYR A 16 4.18 -14.19 -1.77
CA TYR A 16 5.12 -13.12 -1.46
C TYR A 16 5.78 -12.61 -2.74
N ASP A 17 6.25 -13.52 -3.60
CA ASP A 17 6.93 -13.16 -4.85
C ASP A 17 5.99 -12.37 -5.77
N ALA A 18 4.76 -12.85 -5.98
CA ALA A 18 3.74 -12.14 -6.76
C ALA A 18 3.39 -10.76 -6.16
N ASN A 19 3.27 -10.65 -4.84
CA ASN A 19 2.96 -9.39 -4.18
C ASN A 19 4.13 -8.40 -4.21
N VAL A 20 5.38 -8.89 -4.17
CA VAL A 20 6.58 -8.08 -4.36
C VAL A 20 6.65 -7.56 -5.80
N GLU A 21 6.26 -8.35 -6.78
CA GLU A 21 6.16 -7.90 -8.17
C GLU A 21 5.12 -6.78 -8.33
N ALA A 22 3.90 -6.98 -7.80
CA ALA A 22 2.87 -5.93 -7.79
C ALA A 22 3.35 -4.64 -7.10
N ALA A 23 4.04 -4.78 -5.95
CA ALA A 23 4.61 -3.66 -5.22
C ALA A 23 5.83 -3.01 -5.89
N ALA A 24 6.42 -3.64 -6.93
CA ALA A 24 7.54 -3.06 -7.67
C ALA A 24 7.12 -1.77 -8.38
N LYS A 25 5.88 -1.70 -8.87
CA LYS A 25 5.39 -0.49 -9.55
C LYS A 25 5.46 0.77 -8.67
N VAL A 26 5.16 0.62 -7.38
CA VAL A 26 5.28 1.71 -6.39
C VAL A 26 6.74 2.16 -6.26
N ARG A 27 7.69 1.20 -6.26
CA ARG A 27 9.14 1.49 -6.17
C ARG A 27 9.66 2.18 -7.42
N ASP A 28 9.20 1.78 -8.60
CA ASP A 28 9.63 2.37 -9.88
C ASP A 28 9.24 3.85 -9.92
N ILE A 29 7.97 4.16 -9.62
CA ILE A 29 7.46 5.55 -9.60
C ILE A 29 8.19 6.37 -8.54
N ALA A 30 8.39 5.81 -7.34
CA ALA A 30 9.13 6.48 -6.28
C ALA A 30 10.56 6.82 -6.69
N THR A 31 11.24 5.89 -7.38
CA THR A 31 12.60 6.08 -7.88
C THR A 31 12.66 7.16 -8.95
N ALA A 32 11.74 7.13 -9.92
CA ALA A 32 11.65 8.15 -10.97
C ALA A 32 11.42 9.56 -10.39
N ARG A 33 10.59 9.66 -9.35
CA ARG A 33 10.31 10.91 -8.63
C ARG A 33 11.32 11.27 -7.54
N ARG A 34 12.31 10.42 -7.27
CA ARG A 34 13.29 10.57 -6.18
C ARG A 34 12.65 10.76 -4.80
N VAL A 35 11.53 10.07 -4.54
CA VAL A 35 10.80 10.06 -3.26
C VAL A 35 10.81 8.65 -2.65
N LYS A 36 10.24 8.48 -1.45
CA LYS A 36 10.15 7.16 -0.81
C LYS A 36 8.91 6.39 -1.28
N PRO A 37 8.96 5.05 -1.41
CA PRO A 37 7.80 4.24 -1.81
C PRO A 37 6.57 4.43 -0.92
N GLY A 38 6.76 4.60 0.39
CA GLY A 38 5.66 4.89 1.31
C GLY A 38 4.92 6.19 1.00
N GLN A 39 5.62 7.19 0.44
CA GLN A 39 5.02 8.46 0.04
C GLN A 39 4.16 8.30 -1.21
N ILE A 40 4.60 7.50 -2.19
CA ILE A 40 3.77 7.17 -3.37
C ILE A 40 2.53 6.39 -2.94
N ALA A 41 2.67 5.41 -2.05
CA ALA A 41 1.52 4.64 -1.56
C ALA A 41 0.49 5.52 -0.84
N LEU A 42 0.94 6.46 0.01
CA LEU A 42 0.05 7.40 0.70
C LEU A 42 -0.59 8.40 -0.27
N ALA A 43 0.18 8.96 -1.22
CA ALA A 43 -0.33 9.88 -2.23
C ALA A 43 -1.41 9.23 -3.11
N TRP A 44 -1.18 7.97 -3.50
CA TRP A 44 -2.16 7.18 -4.25
C TRP A 44 -3.45 6.96 -3.45
N LEU A 45 -3.34 6.58 -2.17
CA LEU A 45 -4.50 6.42 -1.30
C LEU A 45 -5.28 7.73 -1.12
N LEU A 46 -4.60 8.87 -0.94
CA LEU A 46 -5.24 10.17 -0.83
C LEU A 46 -5.97 10.56 -2.12
N ALA A 47 -5.35 10.34 -3.28
CA ALA A 47 -5.93 10.67 -4.58
C ALA A 47 -7.22 9.87 -4.88
N LYS A 48 -7.37 8.67 -4.31
CA LYS A 48 -8.58 7.85 -4.43
C LYS A 48 -9.83 8.51 -3.81
N GLY A 49 -9.68 9.45 -2.86
CA GLY A 49 -10.82 10.14 -2.26
C GLY A 49 -11.70 10.83 -3.30
N ASN A 50 -11.06 11.50 -4.28
CA ASN A 50 -11.75 12.11 -5.40
C ASN A 50 -12.58 11.10 -6.20
N GLY A 51 -12.07 9.88 -6.39
CA GLY A 51 -12.75 8.81 -7.12
C GLY A 51 -13.94 8.21 -6.36
N PHE A 52 -13.91 8.22 -5.03
CA PHE A 52 -15.03 7.75 -4.21
C PHE A 52 -16.03 8.85 -3.84
N GLY A 53 -15.74 10.11 -4.17
CA GLY A 53 -16.56 11.25 -3.77
C GLY A 53 -16.55 11.49 -2.25
N LEU A 54 -15.49 11.06 -1.54
CA LEU A 54 -15.31 11.29 -0.11
C LEU A 54 -13.86 11.66 0.21
N ASP A 55 -13.66 12.40 1.29
CA ASP A 55 -12.32 12.68 1.79
C ASP A 55 -11.72 11.45 2.47
N ILE A 56 -10.51 11.05 2.07
CA ILE A 56 -9.74 9.99 2.73
C ILE A 56 -8.72 10.63 3.67
N VAL A 57 -8.77 10.28 4.96
CA VAL A 57 -7.79 10.71 5.96
C VAL A 57 -7.02 9.49 6.48
N PRO A 58 -5.84 9.18 5.93
CA PRO A 58 -5.04 8.04 6.36
C PRO A 58 -4.41 8.29 7.73
N ILE A 59 -4.30 7.24 8.55
CA ILE A 59 -3.68 7.26 9.89
C ILE A 59 -2.39 6.42 9.93
N PRO A 60 -1.33 6.79 9.17
CA PRO A 60 -0.12 6.00 9.12
C PRO A 60 0.65 6.07 10.45
N GLY A 61 0.79 4.92 11.11
CA GLY A 61 1.53 4.82 12.36
C GLY A 61 3.06 4.92 12.18
N THR A 62 3.73 5.60 13.10
CA THR A 62 5.19 5.65 13.18
C THR A 62 5.65 5.79 14.63
N LYS A 63 6.86 5.30 14.93
CA LYS A 63 7.55 5.49 16.22
C LYS A 63 8.66 6.54 16.17
N ARG A 64 8.92 7.16 15.01
CA ARG A 64 10.07 8.07 14.79
C ARG A 64 9.63 9.31 14.00
N ILE A 65 10.12 10.48 14.42
CA ILE A 65 9.81 11.78 13.80
C ILE A 65 10.14 11.80 12.31
N ARG A 66 11.31 11.28 11.90
CA ARG A 66 11.67 11.24 10.47
C ARG A 66 10.63 10.55 9.58
N HIS A 67 9.97 9.49 10.04
CA HIS A 67 8.94 8.85 9.21
C HIS A 67 7.60 9.60 9.31
N LEU A 68 7.36 10.36 10.38
CA LEU A 68 6.23 11.30 10.43
C LEU A 68 6.41 12.37 9.35
N GLU A 69 7.60 12.96 9.26
CA GLU A 69 7.94 13.95 8.23
C GLU A 69 7.79 13.35 6.83
N GLU A 70 8.29 12.13 6.60
CA GLU A 70 8.10 11.39 5.34
C GLU A 70 6.61 11.20 5.02
N ASN A 71 5.80 10.75 5.99
CA ASN A 71 4.36 10.51 5.82
C ASN A 71 3.60 11.80 5.52
N VAL A 72 3.91 12.90 6.21
CA VAL A 72 3.27 14.21 6.00
C VAL A 72 3.60 14.74 4.61
N ALA A 73 4.86 14.63 4.17
CA ALA A 73 5.29 15.08 2.86
C ALA A 73 4.59 14.35 1.70
N ALA A 74 4.01 13.16 1.94
CA ALA A 74 3.22 12.44 0.95
C ALA A 74 1.94 13.20 0.53
N ALA A 75 1.35 13.99 1.42
CA ALA A 75 0.13 14.75 1.14
C ALA A 75 0.34 15.85 0.09
N SER A 76 1.59 16.28 -0.11
CA SER A 76 1.96 17.28 -1.11
C SER A 76 2.29 16.67 -2.47
N LEU A 77 2.31 15.34 -2.60
CA LEU A 77 2.59 14.68 -3.86
C LEU A 77 1.31 14.54 -4.69
N MET A 78 1.32 15.17 -5.87
CA MET A 78 0.28 14.97 -6.88
C MET A 78 0.77 13.95 -7.91
N LEU A 79 0.12 12.79 -7.94
CA LEU A 79 0.34 11.77 -8.97
C LEU A 79 -0.41 12.18 -10.23
N ASP A 80 0.24 12.02 -11.39
CA ASP A 80 -0.41 12.29 -12.66
C ASP A 80 -1.33 11.13 -13.07
N ALA A 81 -2.10 11.33 -14.14
CA ALA A 81 -3.06 10.32 -14.63
C ALA A 81 -2.39 9.01 -15.05
N THR A 82 -1.16 9.07 -15.58
CA THR A 82 -0.40 7.88 -16.03
C THR A 82 0.06 7.07 -14.83
N GLU A 83 0.61 7.74 -13.82
CA GLU A 83 1.05 7.11 -12.57
C GLU A 83 -0.12 6.52 -11.79
N MET A 84 -1.24 7.26 -11.70
CA MET A 84 -2.46 6.77 -11.09
C MET A 84 -2.97 5.50 -11.80
N ALA A 85 -3.04 5.51 -13.13
CA ALA A 85 -3.47 4.34 -13.90
C ALA A 85 -2.53 3.14 -13.72
N ALA A 86 -1.22 3.37 -13.73
CA ALA A 86 -0.23 2.30 -13.54
C ALA A 86 -0.31 1.67 -12.14
N LEU A 87 -0.54 2.48 -11.10
CA LEU A 87 -0.74 1.99 -9.73
C LEU A 87 -2.07 1.25 -9.59
N ASP A 88 -3.13 1.76 -10.20
CA ASP A 88 -4.46 1.15 -10.21
C ASP A 88 -4.45 -0.23 -10.85
N GLU A 89 -3.75 -0.38 -11.97
CA GLU A 89 -3.61 -1.66 -12.65
C GLU A 89 -2.78 -2.66 -11.83
N ALA A 90 -1.64 -2.21 -11.29
CA ALA A 90 -0.72 -3.06 -10.55
C ALA A 90 -1.31 -3.54 -9.21
N LEU A 91 -2.15 -2.72 -8.57
CA LEU A 91 -2.71 -2.95 -7.24
C LEU A 91 -4.23 -3.18 -7.26
N ALA A 92 -4.80 -3.48 -8.44
CA ALA A 92 -6.22 -3.75 -8.60
C ALA A 92 -6.68 -4.89 -7.67
N PRO A 93 -7.95 -4.86 -7.20
CA PRO A 93 -8.55 -5.99 -6.51
C PRO A 93 -8.34 -7.29 -7.30
N GLY A 94 -7.88 -8.34 -6.62
CA GLY A 94 -7.56 -9.64 -7.25
C GLY A 94 -6.12 -9.78 -7.78
N LYS A 95 -5.32 -8.70 -7.83
CA LYS A 95 -3.88 -8.78 -8.17
C LYS A 95 -3.00 -9.20 -6.99
N ILE A 96 -3.48 -8.98 -5.76
CA ILE A 96 -2.76 -9.36 -4.55
C ILE A 96 -3.01 -10.84 -4.25
N SER A 97 -1.94 -11.62 -4.26
CA SER A 97 -1.99 -13.07 -4.06
C SER A 97 -2.05 -13.46 -2.59
N GLY A 98 -2.87 -14.45 -2.28
CA GLY A 98 -3.11 -14.97 -0.93
C GLY A 98 -4.20 -14.19 -0.17
N PRO A 99 -4.94 -14.87 0.74
CA PRO A 99 -6.00 -14.23 1.52
C PRO A 99 -5.44 -13.24 2.54
N ARG A 100 -6.23 -12.20 2.86
CA ARG A 100 -5.87 -11.14 3.84
C ARG A 100 -5.62 -11.68 5.24
N TYR A 101 -6.35 -12.73 5.62
CA TYR A 101 -6.27 -13.38 6.92
C TYR A 101 -6.09 -14.90 6.73
N THR A 102 -5.47 -15.55 7.71
CA THR A 102 -5.55 -17.01 7.80
C THR A 102 -7.00 -17.43 8.05
N GLU A 103 -7.36 -18.66 7.71
CA GLU A 103 -8.73 -19.16 7.92
C GLU A 103 -9.20 -18.97 9.37
N ARG A 104 -8.34 -19.27 10.34
CA ARG A 104 -8.63 -19.08 11.76
C ARG A 104 -8.86 -17.61 12.12
N ALA A 105 -8.08 -16.68 11.57
CA ALA A 105 -8.26 -15.27 11.83
C ALA A 105 -9.50 -14.72 11.12
N MET A 106 -9.81 -15.23 9.92
CA MET A 106 -11.03 -14.87 9.18
C MET A 106 -12.29 -15.29 9.94
N ALA A 107 -12.28 -16.46 10.61
CA ALA A 107 -13.40 -16.94 11.44
C ALA A 107 -13.67 -16.08 12.69
N MET A 108 -12.82 -15.10 13.00
CA MET A 108 -12.97 -14.16 14.12
C MET A 108 -13.48 -12.79 13.68
N VAL A 109 -13.58 -12.53 12.36
CA VAL A 109 -14.10 -11.27 11.83
C VAL A 109 -15.61 -11.23 12.05
N ASP A 110 -16.12 -10.08 12.52
CA ASP A 110 -17.55 -9.82 12.80
C ASP A 110 -18.21 -10.78 13.81
N ARG A 111 -17.39 -11.44 14.62
CA ARG A 111 -17.82 -12.32 15.69
C ARG A 111 -18.12 -11.57 16.99
#